data_AF-D7CHU0-F1
#
_entry.id   AF-D7CHU0-F1
#
_cell.length_a   1.000
_cell.length_b   1.000
_cell.length_c   1.000
_cell.angle_alpha   90.00
_cell.angle_beta   90.00
_cell.angle_gamma   90.00
#
_symmetry.space_group_name_H-M   'P 1'
#
loop_
_entity.id
_entity.type
_entity.pdbx_description
1 polymer ?
#
loop_
_entity_poly.entity_id
_entity_poly.type
_entity_poly.pdbx_seq_one_letter_code
_entity_poly.pdbx_strand_id
1 'polypeptide(L)' 'MCNDPRVPEDWDYTLQFPRDPLAPRIARRMLRLILEEHGVHDLADTAELLASELVTNTYAHSDGPASMNVR' A
#
# COMPACT_ATOMS: atom_id res chain seq x y z
N MET A 1 4.77 -35.71 -2.23
CA MET A 1 4.04 -34.92 -3.24
C MET A 1 2.60 -34.76 -2.78
N CYS A 2 2.31 -33.71 -2.02
CA CYS A 2 0.98 -33.11 -1.92
C CYS A 2 1.22 -31.62 -2.11
N ASN A 3 0.86 -31.12 -3.28
CA ASN A 3 0.99 -29.72 -3.66
C ASN A 3 -0.15 -28.97 -2.96
N ASP A 4 0.12 -28.02 -2.06
CA ASP A 4 -0.93 -27.13 -1.56
C ASP A 4 -1.07 -25.94 -2.54
N PRO A 5 -2.18 -25.75 -3.26
CA PRO A 5 -2.20 -24.84 -4.42
C PRO A 5 -2.60 -23.38 -4.13
N ARG A 6 -2.56 -22.84 -2.89
CA ARG A 6 -3.25 -21.55 -2.62
C ARG A 6 -2.61 -20.55 -1.65
N VAL A 7 -1.30 -20.33 -1.73
CA VAL A 7 -0.76 -18.99 -1.41
C VAL A 7 -0.05 -18.50 -2.67
N PRO A 8 -0.46 -17.40 -3.32
CA PRO A 8 0.48 -16.69 -4.16
C PRO A 8 1.58 -16.21 -3.20
N GLU A 9 2.73 -16.90 -3.20
CA GLU A 9 3.81 -16.65 -2.21
C GLU A 9 4.41 -15.24 -2.29
N ASP A 10 4.13 -14.46 -3.33
CA ASP A 10 4.47 -13.04 -3.40
C ASP A 10 3.32 -12.29 -4.09
N TRP A 11 2.50 -11.57 -3.33
CA TRP A 11 1.56 -10.60 -3.90
C TRP A 11 2.31 -9.29 -4.15
N ASP A 12 2.05 -8.63 -5.28
CA ASP A 12 2.67 -7.35 -5.63
C ASP A 12 1.59 -6.41 -6.19
N TYR A 13 1.33 -5.34 -5.45
CA TYR A 13 0.44 -4.27 -5.87
C TYR A 13 1.19 -2.96 -6.01
N THR A 14 1.01 -2.29 -7.15
CA THR A 14 1.47 -0.91 -7.33
C THR A 14 0.28 0.03 -7.37
N LEU A 15 0.21 0.93 -6.38
CA LEU A 15 -0.75 2.01 -6.34
C LEU A 15 -0.12 3.26 -6.95
N GLN A 16 -0.75 3.81 -7.97
CA GLN A 16 -0.31 5.05 -8.63
C GLN A 16 -1.25 6.19 -8.26
N PHE A 17 -0.67 7.32 -7.85
CA PHE A 17 -1.40 8.50 -7.45
C PHE A 17 -0.96 9.69 -8.30
N PRO A 18 -1.91 10.46 -8.87
CA PRO A 18 -1.59 11.81 -9.31
C PRO A 18 -1.20 12.66 -8.10
N ARG A 19 -0.63 13.84 -8.33
CA ARG A 19 -0.36 14.82 -7.27
C ARG A 19 -1.67 15.40 -6.73
N ASP A 20 -2.28 14.66 -5.80
CA ASP A 20 -3.61 14.93 -5.25
C ASP A 20 -3.54 14.95 -3.71
N PRO A 21 -4.03 15.99 -3.04
CA PRO A 21 -4.16 16.03 -1.57
C PRO A 21 -4.89 14.82 -0.97
N LEU A 22 -5.72 14.12 -1.74
CA LEU A 22 -6.43 12.92 -1.30
C LEU A 22 -5.56 11.66 -1.33
N ALA A 23 -4.40 11.68 -1.99
CA ALA A 23 -3.55 10.52 -2.19
C ALA A 23 -3.16 9.81 -0.87
N PRO A 24 -2.78 10.50 0.23
CA PRO A 24 -2.47 9.81 1.49
C PRO A 24 -3.67 9.04 2.06
N ARG A 25 -4.87 9.61 1.95
CA ARG A 25 -6.10 8.96 2.43
C ARG A 25 -6.46 7.74 1.59
N ILE A 26 -6.27 7.80 0.27
CA ILE A 26 -6.53 6.68 -0.63
C ILE A 26 -5.50 5.57 -0.38
N ALA A 27 -4.22 5.93 -0.25
CA ALA A 27 -3.14 5.00 0.04
C ALA A 27 -3.40 4.18 1.32
N ARG A 28 -3.76 4.84 2.43
CA ARG A 28 -4.11 4.15 3.68
C ARG A 28 -5.24 3.15 3.52
N ARG A 29 -6.36 3.55 2.88
CA ARG A 29 -7.52 2.67 2.69
C ARG A 29 -7.20 1.45 1.82
N MET A 30 -6.47 1.66 0.73
CA MET A 30 -6.07 0.56 -0.14
C MET A 30 -5.09 -0.38 0.55
N LEU A 31 -4.12 0.16 1.30
CA LEU A 31 -3.16 -0.64 2.04
C LEU A 31 -3.82 -1.49 3.12
N ARG A 32 -4.76 -0.92 3.90
CA ARG A 32 -5.54 -1.72 4.85
C ARG A 32 -6.32 -2.84 4.18
N LEU A 33 -7.00 -2.55 3.06
CA LEU A 33 -7.74 -3.57 2.31
C LEU A 33 -6.80 -4.71 1.86
N ILE A 34 -5.64 -4.38 1.28
CA ILE A 34 -4.65 -5.36 0.84
C ILE A 34 -4.19 -6.24 2.03
N LEU A 35 -3.79 -5.62 3.14
CA LEU A 35 -3.30 -6.36 4.31
C LEU A 35 -4.39 -7.23 4.98
N GLU A 36 -5.64 -6.77 4.98
CA GLU A 36 -6.78 -7.54 5.49
C GLU A 36 -7.06 -8.77 4.61
N GLU A 37 -7.10 -8.60 3.27
CA GLU A 37 -7.32 -9.71 2.32
C GLU A 37 -6.20 -10.74 2.36
N HIS A 38 -4.96 -10.34 2.69
CA HIS A 38 -3.83 -11.25 2.84
C HIS A 38 -3.62 -11.77 4.27
N GLY A 39 -4.47 -11.39 5.23
CA GLY A 39 -4.42 -11.86 6.61
C GLY A 39 -3.29 -11.26 7.47
N VAL A 40 -2.57 -10.24 6.99
CA VAL A 40 -1.41 -9.60 7.66
C VAL A 40 -1.81 -8.32 8.42
N HIS A 41 -2.96 -8.37 9.09
CA HIS A 41 -3.59 -7.24 9.77
C HIS A 41 -2.77 -6.66 10.93
N ASP A 42 -1.89 -7.44 11.57
CA ASP A 42 -1.05 -7.00 12.68
C ASP A 42 -0.09 -5.85 12.30
N LEU A 43 0.24 -5.72 11.02
CA LEU A 43 1.11 -4.65 10.51
C LEU A 43 0.34 -3.41 10.03
N ALA A 44 -0.99 -3.49 9.94
CA ALA A 44 -1.79 -2.51 9.22
C ALA A 44 -1.68 -1.09 9.78
N ASP A 45 -1.69 -0.91 11.10
CA ASP A 45 -1.60 0.43 11.71
C ASP A 45 -0.25 1.10 11.42
N THR A 46 0.84 0.34 11.48
CA THR A 46 2.19 0.84 11.17
C THR A 46 2.33 1.13 9.67
N ALA A 47 1.84 0.22 8.84
CA ALA A 47 1.90 0.34 7.39
C ALA A 47 1.08 1.55 6.90
N GLU A 48 -0.10 1.79 7.48
CA GLU A 48 -0.92 2.97 7.19
C GLU A 48 -0.23 4.28 7.57
N LEU A 49 0.42 4.33 8.72
CA LEU A 49 1.18 5.51 9.13
C LEU A 49 2.29 5.80 8.12
N LEU A 50 3.10 4.80 7.78
CA LEU A 50 4.19 4.94 6.81
C LEU A 50 3.67 5.34 5.42
N ALA A 51 2.59 4.73 4.94
CA ALA A 51 1.97 5.11 3.68
C ALA A 51 1.47 6.55 3.67
N SER A 52 0.87 7.00 4.79
CA SER A 52 0.43 8.39 4.92
C SER A 52 1.60 9.37 4.85
N GLU A 53 2.66 9.12 5.62
CA GLU A 53 3.83 9.98 5.66
C GLU A 53 4.56 10.00 4.32
N LEU A 54 4.79 8.83 3.70
CA LEU A 54 5.47 8.73 2.40
C LEU A 54 4.71 9.47 1.30
N VAL A 55 3.39 9.26 1.21
CA VAL A 55 2.58 9.92 0.18
C VAL A 55 2.45 11.42 0.44
N THR A 56 2.37 11.83 1.71
CA THR A 56 2.36 13.25 2.11
C THR A 56 3.68 13.94 1.76
N ASN A 57 4.81 13.33 2.10
CA ASN A 57 6.14 13.83 1.74
C ASN A 57 6.32 13.93 0.23
N THR A 58 5.83 12.93 -0.51
CA THR A 58 5.86 12.97 -1.98
C THR A 58 5.01 14.12 -2.52
N TYR A 59 3.81 14.33 -1.99
CA TYR A 59 2.96 15.45 -2.39
C TYR A 59 3.59 16.83 -2.09
N ALA A 60 4.25 16.96 -0.93
CA ALA A 60 4.85 18.20 -0.45
C ALA A 60 6.19 18.54 -1.12
N HIS A 61 6.98 17.52 -1.48
CA HIS A 61 8.38 17.70 -1.88
C HIS A 61 8.71 17.21 -3.29
N SER A 62 7.75 16.60 -4.01
CA SER A 62 7.93 16.15 -5.39
C SER A 62 6.88 16.79 -6.32
N ASP A 63 7.29 17.09 -7.54
CA ASP A 63 6.43 17.69 -8.58
C ASP A 63 5.75 16.66 -9.49
N GLY A 64 6.02 15.37 -9.30
CA GLY A 64 5.55 14.27 -10.15
C GLY A 64 4.49 13.37 -9.50
N PRO A 65 3.94 12.41 -10.26
CA PRO A 65 3.07 11.37 -9.71
C PRO A 65 3.83 10.51 -8.69
N ALA A 66 3.09 9.97 -7.72
CA ALA A 66 3.63 9.07 -6.72
C ALA A 66 3.26 7.62 -7.05
N SER A 67 4.15 6.68 -6.75
CA SER A 67 3.85 5.26 -6.74
C SER A 67 4.21 4.65 -5.39
N MET A 68 3.36 3.73 -4.92
CA MET A 68 3.61 2.92 -3.74
C MET A 68 3.51 1.46 -4.13
N ASN A 69 4.56 0.69 -3.83
CA ASN A 69 4.61 -0.75 -4.04
C ASN A 69 4.30 -1.46 -2.72
N VAL A 70 3.46 -2.49 -2.77
CA VAL A 70 3.06 -3.29 -1.60
C VAL A 70 3.25 -4.77 -1.93
N ARG A 71 3.94 -5.48 -1.05
CA ARG A 71 4.31 -6.89 -1.14
C ARG A 71 4.54 -7.48 0.24
#